data_AF-A0A1E4HXV3-F1
#
_entry.id   AF-A0A1E4HXV3-F1
#
_cell.length_a   1.000
_cell.length_b   1.000
_cell.length_c   1.000
_cell.angle_alpha   90.00
_cell.angle_beta   90.00
_cell.angle_gamma   90.00
#
_symmetry.space_group_name_H-M   'P 1'
#
loop_
_entity.id
_entity.type
_entity.pdbx_description
1 polymer ?
#
loop_
_entity_poly.entity_id
_entity_poly.type
_entity_poly.pdbx_seq_one_letter_code
_entity_poly.pdbx_strand_id
1 'polypeptide(L)'
;MGLSSAAQAQVKLEQKYPPGRSLKHKTKIRTQQVLTLNGMAIETEAKETILTAESIGKAGEDSTTPLSIKIEGLKAEISLPGGLNVNFDSAEPNAKIEPPQLAFLGEVFRLVSDVNFKIVLDKDNKFKAVEGTEAIREKAEKLSEPGKLSVMGRLGPDRLKMNFEQAQAKIPDILVRLGDTWERTEVLELEAGQTLTFRKKYEYLGTEKQGGKTLDKIGVKTTEVKYAQDPAVPTPLKVADSNLKVDSTSGTILFDREAGYTTLDSSNTRIKGTIDFTAGGQKLPGELDLTFEIESEVQPPAR
;
A
#
# COMPACT_ATOMS: atom_id res chain seq x y z
N MET A 1 45.38 -12.73 -23.05
CA MET A 1 44.06 -13.38 -22.90
C MET A 1 43.05 -12.29 -22.63
N GLY A 2 42.28 -11.90 -23.65
CA GLY A 2 41.20 -10.93 -23.48
C GLY A 2 39.98 -11.62 -22.90
N LEU A 3 39.61 -11.27 -21.67
CA LEU A 3 38.29 -11.62 -21.14
C LEU A 3 37.26 -10.82 -21.93
N SER A 4 36.64 -11.49 -22.90
CA SER A 4 35.42 -11.00 -23.54
C SER A 4 34.37 -10.86 -22.44
N SER A 5 34.09 -9.61 -22.03
CA SER A 5 32.94 -9.29 -21.20
C SER A 5 31.71 -9.68 -22.00
N ALA A 6 31.05 -10.79 -21.62
CA ALA A 6 29.75 -11.14 -22.17
C ALA A 6 28.81 -9.96 -21.88
N ALA A 7 28.44 -9.22 -22.93
CA ALA A 7 27.49 -8.13 -22.82
C ALA A 7 26.21 -8.65 -22.17
N GLN A 8 25.94 -8.21 -20.94
CA GLN A 8 24.72 -8.59 -20.24
C GLN A 8 23.52 -8.02 -21.00
N ALA A 9 22.60 -8.90 -21.39
CA ALA A 9 21.45 -8.54 -22.21
C ALA A 9 20.56 -7.52 -21.47
N GLN A 10 20.13 -6.49 -22.20
CA GLN A 10 19.08 -5.58 -21.74
C GLN A 10 17.72 -6.28 -21.79
N VAL A 11 16.86 -5.96 -20.83
CA VAL A 11 15.49 -6.50 -20.75
C VAL A 11 14.48 -5.36 -20.61
N LYS A 12 13.30 -5.54 -21.21
CA LYS A 12 12.16 -4.66 -21.00
C LYS A 12 11.26 -5.27 -19.94
N LEU A 13 11.00 -4.54 -18.86
CA LEU A 13 9.99 -4.89 -17.86
C LEU A 13 8.75 -4.06 -18.18
N GLU A 14 7.64 -4.71 -18.50
CA GLU A 14 6.43 -4.02 -18.97
C GLU A 14 5.20 -4.69 -18.41
N GLN A 15 4.41 -3.91 -17.66
CA GLN A 15 3.10 -4.37 -17.22
C GLN A 15 2.18 -4.53 -18.42
N LYS A 16 1.54 -5.70 -18.51
CA LYS A 16 0.63 -6.07 -19.59
C LYS A 16 -0.76 -6.28 -19.00
N TYR A 17 -1.78 -5.95 -19.79
CA TYR A 17 -3.19 -6.15 -19.42
C TYR A 17 -3.94 -6.95 -20.50
N PRO A 18 -3.62 -8.24 -20.69
CA PRO A 18 -4.32 -9.06 -21.66
C PRO A 18 -5.79 -9.25 -21.24
N PRO A 19 -6.77 -9.01 -22.13
CA PRO A 19 -8.18 -9.22 -21.84
C PRO A 19 -8.48 -10.63 -21.36
N GLY A 20 -9.37 -10.76 -20.38
CA GLY A 20 -9.80 -12.03 -19.80
C GLY A 20 -8.86 -12.61 -18.75
N ARG A 21 -7.68 -12.02 -18.53
CA ARG A 21 -6.81 -12.42 -17.41
C ARG A 21 -7.50 -12.09 -16.08
N SER A 22 -7.42 -13.01 -15.15
CA SER A 22 -7.87 -12.87 -13.76
C SER A 22 -6.75 -13.29 -12.83
N LEU A 23 -6.49 -12.50 -11.80
CA LEU A 23 -5.47 -12.74 -10.78
C LEU A 23 -6.11 -12.61 -9.40
N LYS A 24 -5.64 -13.42 -8.46
CA LYS A 24 -5.96 -13.26 -7.04
C LYS A 24 -4.70 -12.86 -6.32
N HIS A 25 -4.78 -11.86 -5.47
CA HIS A 25 -3.68 -11.36 -4.66
C HIS A 25 -4.00 -11.58 -3.20
N LYS A 26 -3.02 -12.06 -2.43
CA LYS A 26 -3.05 -12.03 -0.98
C LYS A 26 -2.06 -10.97 -0.53
N THR A 27 -2.56 -9.92 0.10
CA THR A 27 -1.75 -8.85 0.67
C THR A 27 -1.79 -8.95 2.19
N LYS A 28 -0.63 -9.06 2.81
CA LYS A 28 -0.44 -8.94 4.26
C LYS A 28 0.20 -7.59 4.54
N ILE A 29 -0.36 -6.86 5.48
CA ILE A 29 0.16 -5.58 5.95
C ILE A 29 0.38 -5.71 7.44
N ARG A 30 1.54 -5.31 7.93
CA ARG A 30 1.84 -5.16 9.35
C ARG A 30 2.37 -3.77 9.61
N THR A 31 1.79 -3.09 10.59
CA THR A 31 2.31 -1.84 11.13
C THR A 31 2.59 -2.04 12.60
N GLN A 32 3.79 -1.68 13.04
CA GLN A 32 4.16 -1.64 14.45
C GLN A 32 4.65 -0.24 14.77
N GLN A 33 4.08 0.36 15.79
CA GLN A 33 4.41 1.71 16.21
C GLN A 33 4.67 1.74 17.70
N VAL A 34 5.77 2.38 18.09
CA VAL A 34 6.02 2.83 19.45
C VAL A 34 6.20 4.33 19.40
N LEU A 35 5.27 5.07 20.00
CA LEU A 35 5.39 6.50 20.21
C LEU A 35 5.72 6.76 21.69
N THR A 36 6.89 7.32 21.97
CA THR A 36 7.26 7.72 23.33
C THR A 36 6.94 9.19 23.53
N LEU A 37 6.05 9.49 24.49
CA LEU A 37 5.73 10.87 24.91
C LEU A 37 6.01 11.03 26.40
N ASN A 38 6.81 12.03 26.78
CA ASN A 38 7.17 12.29 28.18
C ASN A 38 7.71 11.04 28.91
N GLY A 39 8.47 10.19 28.21
CA GLY A 39 9.03 8.94 28.75
C GLY A 39 8.05 7.76 28.85
N MET A 40 6.80 7.92 28.43
CA MET A 40 5.81 6.83 28.37
C MET A 40 5.70 6.31 26.94
N ALA A 41 5.86 4.99 26.78
CA ALA A 41 5.67 4.31 25.49
C ALA A 41 4.19 4.07 25.22
N ILE A 42 3.75 4.43 24.02
CA ILE A 42 2.41 4.22 23.48
C ILE A 42 2.55 3.29 22.28
N GLU A 43 2.19 2.03 22.50
CA GLU A 43 2.34 0.99 21.49
C GLU A 43 1.05 0.82 20.67
N THR A 44 1.21 0.57 19.37
CA THR A 44 0.12 0.22 18.47
C THR A 44 0.62 -0.81 17.48
N GLU A 45 -0.17 -1.85 17.24
CA GLU A 45 0.11 -2.85 16.21
C GLU A 45 -1.14 -3.03 15.36
N ALA A 46 -0.97 -3.15 14.05
CA ALA A 46 -2.04 -3.50 13.13
C ALA A 46 -1.54 -4.59 12.17
N LYS A 47 -2.34 -5.63 11.98
CA LYS A 47 -2.15 -6.68 10.98
C LYS A 47 -3.39 -6.75 10.12
N GLU A 48 -3.25 -6.62 8.81
CA GLU A 48 -4.33 -6.82 7.86
C GLU A 48 -3.93 -7.92 6.87
N THR A 49 -4.87 -8.81 6.54
CA THR A 49 -4.77 -9.74 5.41
C THR A 49 -5.93 -9.49 4.48
N ILE A 50 -5.63 -9.13 3.23
CA ILE A 50 -6.60 -8.77 2.20
C ILE A 50 -6.48 -9.76 1.05
N LEU A 51 -7.59 -10.37 0.66
CA LEU A 51 -7.72 -11.15 -0.56
C LEU A 51 -8.40 -10.29 -1.61
N THR A 52 -7.71 -10.02 -2.72
CA THR A 52 -8.22 -9.18 -3.80
C THR A 52 -8.27 -10.01 -5.09
N ALA A 53 -9.38 -9.95 -5.80
CA ALA A 53 -9.49 -10.43 -7.18
C ALA A 53 -9.38 -9.25 -8.14
N GLU A 54 -8.48 -9.38 -9.11
CA GLU A 54 -8.33 -8.50 -10.26
C GLU A 54 -8.79 -9.24 -11.52
N SER A 55 -9.57 -8.57 -12.38
CA SER A 55 -9.88 -9.09 -13.71
C SER A 55 -9.82 -8.01 -14.78
N ILE A 56 -9.28 -8.37 -15.94
CA ILE A 56 -9.09 -7.45 -17.06
C ILE A 56 -10.20 -7.67 -18.07
N GLY A 57 -11.03 -6.64 -18.28
CA GLY A 57 -12.09 -6.68 -19.27
C GLY A 57 -11.58 -6.54 -20.69
N LYS A 58 -12.51 -6.65 -21.66
CA LYS A 58 -12.22 -6.34 -23.06
C LYS A 58 -12.00 -4.83 -23.21
N ALA A 59 -11.19 -4.46 -24.20
CA ALA A 59 -11.03 -3.06 -24.55
C ALA A 59 -12.39 -2.45 -24.96
N GLY A 60 -12.70 -1.25 -24.47
CA GLY A 60 -13.85 -0.47 -24.89
C GLY A 60 -13.71 0.05 -26.32
N GLU A 61 -14.79 0.61 -26.88
CA GLU A 61 -14.79 1.21 -28.22
C GLU A 61 -13.79 2.36 -28.36
N ASP A 62 -13.49 3.05 -27.25
CA ASP A 62 -12.49 4.12 -27.14
C ASP A 62 -11.07 3.60 -26.86
N SER A 63 -10.83 2.30 -27.04
CA SER A 63 -9.56 1.61 -26.74
C SER A 63 -9.12 1.67 -25.28
N THR A 64 -10.06 1.90 -24.34
CA THR A 64 -9.76 1.80 -22.91
C THR A 64 -9.79 0.38 -22.39
N THR A 65 -9.01 0.08 -21.36
CA THR A 65 -9.00 -1.25 -20.72
C THR A 65 -9.49 -1.15 -19.28
N PRO A 66 -10.61 -1.80 -18.92
CA PRO A 66 -11.12 -1.80 -17.55
C PRO A 66 -10.51 -2.93 -16.72
N LEU A 67 -9.98 -2.59 -15.55
CA LEU A 67 -9.49 -3.51 -14.52
C LEU A 67 -10.49 -3.51 -13.38
N SER A 68 -11.21 -4.61 -13.19
CA SER A 68 -12.14 -4.76 -12.06
C SER A 68 -11.39 -5.28 -10.84
N ILE A 69 -11.50 -4.56 -9.72
CA ILE A 69 -10.89 -4.90 -8.45
C ILE A 69 -12.00 -5.20 -7.45
N LYS A 70 -11.96 -6.40 -6.86
CA LYS A 70 -12.91 -6.84 -5.84
C LYS A 70 -12.16 -7.35 -4.61
N ILE A 71 -12.53 -6.88 -3.43
CA ILE A 71 -12.06 -7.50 -2.19
C ILE A 71 -12.92 -8.75 -1.93
N GLU A 72 -12.27 -9.91 -1.86
CA GLU A 72 -12.91 -11.21 -1.59
C GLU A 72 -12.84 -11.60 -0.11
N GLY A 73 -11.91 -11.00 0.64
CA GLY A 73 -11.77 -11.24 2.07
C GLY A 73 -10.87 -10.22 2.75
N LEU A 74 -11.19 -9.91 4.00
CA LEU A 74 -10.43 -9.01 4.86
C LEU A 74 -10.40 -9.59 6.26
N LYS A 75 -9.19 -9.73 6.81
CA LYS A 75 -8.96 -9.95 8.24
C LYS A 75 -8.13 -8.81 8.79
N ALA A 76 -8.51 -8.28 9.95
CA ALA A 76 -7.78 -7.23 10.63
C ALA A 76 -7.64 -7.54 12.12
N GLU A 77 -6.45 -7.36 12.65
CA GLU A 77 -6.12 -7.45 14.08
C GLU A 77 -5.38 -6.16 14.46
N ILE A 78 -5.95 -5.37 15.37
CA ILE A 78 -5.37 -4.10 15.82
C ILE A 78 -5.25 -4.10 17.33
N SER A 79 -4.04 -3.89 17.84
CA SER A 79 -3.74 -3.66 19.24
C SER A 79 -3.54 -2.17 19.44
N LEU A 80 -4.35 -1.56 20.32
CA LEU A 80 -4.33 -0.15 20.64
C LEU A 80 -3.86 0.09 22.09
N PRO A 81 -3.46 1.32 22.45
CA PRO A 81 -3.06 1.65 23.81
C PRO A 81 -4.14 1.31 24.85
N GLY A 82 -3.71 0.94 26.06
CA GLY A 82 -4.63 0.58 27.15
C GLY A 82 -5.18 -0.84 27.09
N GLY A 83 -4.58 -1.73 26.28
CA GLY A 83 -4.99 -3.14 26.17
C GLY A 83 -6.24 -3.36 25.31
N LEU A 84 -6.63 -2.35 24.52
CA LEU A 84 -7.76 -2.43 23.61
C LEU A 84 -7.36 -3.22 22.36
N ASN A 85 -8.18 -4.19 21.96
CA ASN A 85 -7.93 -5.01 20.79
C ASN A 85 -9.15 -5.02 19.88
N VAL A 86 -8.92 -4.88 18.58
CA VAL A 86 -9.95 -4.94 17.54
C VAL A 86 -9.64 -6.10 16.62
N ASN A 87 -10.61 -6.99 16.44
CA ASN A 87 -10.52 -8.08 15.50
C ASN A 87 -11.70 -7.99 14.54
N PHE A 88 -11.43 -8.20 13.26
CA PHE A 88 -12.43 -8.25 12.23
C PHE A 88 -12.11 -9.38 11.25
N ASP A 89 -13.14 -10.14 10.86
CA ASP A 89 -13.08 -11.11 9.77
C ASP A 89 -14.30 -10.89 8.87
N SER A 90 -14.09 -10.66 7.58
CA SER A 90 -15.19 -10.48 6.62
C SER A 90 -16.05 -11.74 6.45
N ALA A 91 -15.57 -12.91 6.88
CA ALA A 91 -16.39 -14.12 6.96
C ALA A 91 -17.43 -14.04 8.12
N GLU A 92 -17.19 -13.19 9.11
CA GLU A 92 -18.06 -12.93 10.25
C GLU A 92 -18.34 -11.41 10.40
N PRO A 93 -18.91 -10.75 9.38
CA PRO A 93 -18.92 -9.29 9.25
C PRO A 93 -19.78 -8.55 10.30
N ASN A 94 -20.55 -9.31 11.09
CA ASN A 94 -21.45 -8.82 12.13
C ASN A 94 -20.90 -9.08 13.54
N ALA A 95 -19.67 -9.59 13.67
CA ALA A 95 -18.98 -9.68 14.95
C ALA A 95 -18.93 -8.29 15.60
N LYS A 96 -19.27 -8.22 16.89
CA LYS A 96 -19.24 -6.96 17.64
C LYS A 96 -17.81 -6.58 17.96
N ILE A 97 -17.46 -5.32 17.72
CA ILE A 97 -16.21 -4.73 18.17
C ILE A 97 -16.49 -4.00 19.47
N GLU A 98 -15.81 -4.45 20.52
CA GLU A 98 -15.82 -3.82 21.83
C GLU A 98 -14.48 -3.11 22.07
N PRO A 99 -14.47 -1.97 22.77
CA PRO A 99 -15.63 -1.26 23.32
C PRO A 99 -16.36 -0.38 22.28
N PRO A 100 -17.57 0.16 22.58
CA PRO A 100 -18.43 0.84 21.60
C PRO A 100 -17.79 2.04 20.87
N GLN A 101 -16.83 2.73 21.50
CA GLN A 101 -16.09 3.82 20.85
C GLN A 101 -15.23 3.36 19.65
N LEU A 102 -14.96 2.06 19.53
CA LEU A 102 -14.25 1.46 18.39
C LEU A 102 -15.19 0.82 17.37
N ALA A 103 -16.51 0.86 17.60
CA ALA A 103 -17.49 0.22 16.71
C ALA A 103 -17.42 0.73 15.26
N PHE A 104 -17.00 1.98 15.05
CA PHE A 104 -16.81 2.56 13.72
C PHE A 104 -15.79 1.78 12.87
N LEU A 105 -14.78 1.14 13.48
CA LEU A 105 -13.82 0.31 12.74
C LEU A 105 -14.50 -0.89 12.07
N GLY A 106 -15.55 -1.43 12.70
CA GLY A 106 -16.34 -2.51 12.12
C GLY A 106 -17.18 -2.05 10.93
N GLU A 107 -17.67 -0.80 10.98
CA GLU A 107 -18.33 -0.15 9.83
C GLU A 107 -17.35 -0.01 8.66
N VAL A 108 -16.14 0.50 8.94
CA VAL A 108 -15.07 0.68 7.95
C VAL A 108 -14.70 -0.66 7.31
N PHE A 109 -14.33 -1.66 8.11
CA PHE A 109 -13.88 -2.95 7.58
C PHE A 109 -14.97 -3.69 6.82
N ARG A 110 -16.22 -3.63 7.28
CA ARG A 110 -17.35 -4.21 6.56
C ARG A 110 -17.50 -3.57 5.18
N LEU A 111 -17.49 -2.24 5.11
CA LEU A 111 -17.62 -1.55 3.83
C LEU A 111 -16.41 -1.83 2.92
N VAL A 112 -15.18 -1.75 3.45
CA VAL A 112 -13.96 -2.09 2.70
C VAL A 112 -14.02 -3.52 2.15
N SER A 113 -14.52 -4.49 2.92
CA SER A 113 -14.63 -5.88 2.46
C SER A 113 -15.69 -6.11 1.38
N ASP A 114 -16.62 -5.16 1.18
CA ASP A 114 -17.75 -5.25 0.24
C ASP A 114 -17.53 -4.39 -1.02
N VAL A 115 -16.34 -3.80 -1.21
CA VAL A 115 -16.10 -2.91 -2.35
C VAL A 115 -15.75 -3.65 -3.63
N ASN A 116 -16.24 -3.08 -4.72
CA ASN A 116 -15.91 -3.42 -6.08
C ASN A 116 -15.82 -2.11 -6.87
N PHE A 117 -14.70 -1.88 -7.53
CA PHE A 117 -14.48 -0.70 -8.36
C PHE A 117 -13.68 -1.09 -9.60
N LYS A 118 -13.64 -0.19 -10.58
CA LYS A 118 -12.81 -0.39 -11.77
C LYS A 118 -11.80 0.72 -11.91
N ILE A 119 -10.58 0.35 -12.27
CA ILE A 119 -9.59 1.27 -12.80
C ILE A 119 -9.68 1.19 -14.32
N VAL A 120 -9.84 2.32 -14.99
CA VAL A 120 -9.88 2.40 -16.44
C VAL A 120 -8.54 2.90 -16.92
N LEU A 121 -7.89 2.15 -17.82
CA LEU A 121 -6.66 2.55 -18.48
C LEU A 121 -6.93 3.07 -19.88
N ASP A 122 -6.09 4.00 -20.33
CA ASP A 122 -6.03 4.40 -21.73
C ASP A 122 -5.28 3.38 -22.60
N LYS A 123 -5.13 3.70 -23.89
CA LYS A 123 -4.45 2.86 -24.89
C LYS A 123 -2.96 2.62 -24.59
N ASP A 124 -2.34 3.46 -23.75
CA ASP A 124 -0.93 3.39 -23.36
C ASP A 124 -0.78 2.78 -21.95
N ASN A 125 -1.85 2.13 -21.46
CA ASN A 125 -1.98 1.52 -20.14
C ASN A 125 -1.76 2.51 -18.98
N LYS A 126 -2.05 3.80 -19.18
CA LYS A 126 -2.00 4.82 -18.13
C LYS A 126 -3.35 4.98 -17.48
N PHE A 127 -3.35 5.38 -16.21
CA PHE A 127 -4.58 5.67 -15.48
C PHE A 127 -5.41 6.73 -16.22
N LYS A 128 -6.67 6.41 -16.53
CA LYS A 128 -7.64 7.34 -17.11
C LYS A 128 -8.69 7.76 -16.10
N ALA A 129 -9.28 6.79 -15.40
CA ALA A 129 -10.36 7.03 -14.46
C ALA A 129 -10.51 5.90 -13.44
N VAL A 130 -11.33 6.14 -12.43
CA VAL A 130 -11.87 5.12 -11.53
C VAL A 130 -13.40 5.15 -11.59
N GLU A 131 -14.02 3.99 -11.74
CA GLU A 131 -15.47 3.82 -11.77
C GLU A 131 -15.95 3.04 -10.54
N GLY A 132 -17.19 3.28 -10.11
CA GLY A 132 -17.80 2.59 -8.97
C GLY A 132 -17.55 3.23 -7.60
N THR A 133 -16.76 4.32 -7.54
CA THR A 133 -16.51 5.07 -6.30
C THR A 133 -17.74 5.80 -5.78
N GLU A 134 -18.73 6.13 -6.62
CA GLU A 134 -19.98 6.75 -6.15
C GLU A 134 -20.80 5.81 -5.27
N ALA A 135 -20.88 4.52 -5.61
CA ALA A 135 -21.52 3.53 -4.75
C ALA A 135 -20.80 3.37 -3.40
N ILE A 136 -19.47 3.52 -3.38
CA ILE A 136 -18.68 3.54 -2.15
C ILE A 136 -19.03 4.78 -1.33
N ARG A 137 -19.09 5.96 -1.97
CA ARG A 137 -19.46 7.23 -1.32
C ARG A 137 -20.86 7.17 -0.70
N GLU A 138 -21.85 6.70 -1.44
CA GLU A 138 -23.24 6.56 -0.96
C GLU A 138 -23.35 5.62 0.24
N LYS A 139 -22.55 4.54 0.27
CA LYS A 139 -22.48 3.65 1.44
C LYS A 139 -21.74 4.31 2.61
N ALA A 140 -20.66 5.03 2.35
CA ALA A 140 -19.87 5.73 3.36
C ALA A 140 -20.68 6.86 4.04
N GLU A 141 -21.58 7.52 3.34
CA GLU A 141 -22.47 8.55 3.89
C GLU A 141 -23.46 8.02 4.95
N LYS A 142 -23.67 6.71 5.01
CA LYS A 142 -24.52 6.06 6.00
C LYS A 142 -23.76 5.63 7.26
N LEU A 143 -22.44 5.81 7.28
CA LEU A 143 -21.60 5.46 8.41
C LEU A 143 -21.52 6.61 9.41
N SER A 144 -20.94 6.34 10.58
CA SER A 144 -20.48 7.40 11.49
C SER A 144 -19.45 8.31 10.79
N GLU A 145 -19.31 9.57 11.21
CA GLU A 145 -18.35 10.50 10.60
C GLU A 145 -16.90 9.97 10.60
N PRO A 146 -16.38 9.37 11.70
CA PRO A 146 -15.08 8.70 11.66
C PRO A 146 -15.04 7.56 10.64
N GLY A 147 -16.09 6.74 10.56
CA GLY A 147 -16.18 5.66 9.59
C GLY A 147 -16.15 6.14 8.13
N LYS A 148 -16.90 7.21 7.83
CA LYS A 148 -16.91 7.86 6.52
C LYS A 148 -15.54 8.39 6.15
N LEU A 149 -14.89 9.15 7.04
CA LEU A 149 -13.56 9.70 6.81
C LEU A 149 -12.51 8.60 6.58
N SER A 150 -12.52 7.55 7.39
CA SER A 150 -11.60 6.40 7.23
C SER A 150 -11.84 5.65 5.91
N VAL A 151 -13.09 5.41 5.51
CA VAL A 151 -13.39 4.76 4.23
C VAL A 151 -12.94 5.63 3.06
N MET A 152 -13.27 6.92 3.07
CA MET A 152 -12.91 7.82 1.96
C MET A 152 -11.40 8.06 1.88
N GLY A 153 -10.68 8.06 3.01
CA GLY A 153 -9.22 8.11 3.04
C GLY A 153 -8.55 6.85 2.47
N ARG A 154 -9.26 5.72 2.39
CA ARG A 154 -8.74 4.46 1.82
C ARG A 154 -9.21 4.22 0.37
N LEU A 155 -10.46 4.56 0.07
CA LEU A 155 -11.16 4.17 -1.16
C LEU A 155 -11.68 5.36 -1.98
N GLY A 156 -11.30 6.59 -1.60
CA GLY A 156 -11.58 7.77 -2.39
C GLY A 156 -10.88 7.71 -3.76
N PRO A 157 -11.43 8.38 -4.79
CA PRO A 157 -10.93 8.27 -6.16
C PRO A 157 -9.46 8.71 -6.30
N ASP A 158 -9.07 9.82 -5.66
CA ASP A 158 -7.68 10.31 -5.68
C ASP A 158 -6.73 9.32 -5.01
N ARG A 159 -7.18 8.70 -3.91
CA ARG A 159 -6.40 7.66 -3.20
C ARG A 159 -6.19 6.43 -4.07
N LEU A 160 -7.25 5.95 -4.73
CA LEU A 160 -7.19 4.80 -5.63
C LEU A 160 -6.29 5.08 -6.84
N LYS A 161 -6.40 6.28 -7.42
CA LYS A 161 -5.50 6.74 -8.49
C LYS A 161 -4.05 6.72 -8.03
N MET A 162 -3.74 7.38 -6.91
CA MET A 162 -2.37 7.49 -6.41
C MET A 162 -1.78 6.11 -6.12
N ASN A 163 -2.54 5.22 -5.48
CA ASN A 163 -2.11 3.85 -5.21
C ASN A 163 -1.78 3.08 -6.50
N PHE A 164 -2.63 3.22 -7.53
CA PHE A 164 -2.40 2.58 -8.82
C PHE A 164 -1.16 3.14 -9.52
N GLU A 165 -1.04 4.46 -9.62
CA GLU A 165 0.10 5.12 -10.29
C GLU A 165 1.43 4.79 -9.58
N GLN A 166 1.45 4.75 -8.25
CA GLN A 166 2.63 4.34 -7.49
C GLN A 166 2.98 2.87 -7.73
N ALA A 167 1.98 1.98 -7.78
CA ALA A 167 2.20 0.56 -8.09
C ALA A 167 2.76 0.37 -9.52
N GLN A 168 2.26 1.13 -10.50
CA GLN A 168 2.81 1.14 -11.87
C GLN A 168 4.26 1.60 -11.91
N ALA A 169 4.56 2.71 -11.23
CA ALA A 169 5.86 3.37 -11.30
C ALA A 169 7.01 2.57 -10.70
N LYS A 170 6.73 1.51 -9.91
CA LYS A 170 7.75 0.57 -9.39
C LYS A 170 8.52 -0.13 -10.52
N ILE A 171 7.84 -0.41 -11.64
CA ILE A 171 8.45 -1.02 -12.82
C ILE A 171 8.95 0.11 -13.74
N PRO A 172 10.22 0.09 -14.16
CA PRO A 172 10.78 1.15 -14.98
C PRO A 172 10.28 1.04 -16.41
N ASP A 173 10.14 2.19 -17.09
CA ASP A 173 9.76 2.30 -18.51
C ASP A 173 10.97 2.25 -19.45
N ILE A 174 12.15 1.99 -18.91
CA ILE A 174 13.42 1.86 -19.64
C ILE A 174 13.85 0.40 -19.77
N LEU A 175 14.74 0.14 -20.72
CA LEU A 175 15.47 -1.13 -20.77
C LEU A 175 16.46 -1.17 -19.61
N VAL A 176 16.48 -2.28 -18.88
CA VAL A 176 17.38 -2.47 -17.73
C VAL A 176 18.37 -3.61 -17.95
N ARG A 177 19.55 -3.48 -17.35
CA ARG A 177 20.62 -4.48 -17.22
C ARG A 177 20.84 -4.79 -15.75
N LEU A 178 21.48 -5.93 -15.47
CA LEU A 178 21.85 -6.30 -14.09
C LEU A 178 22.62 -5.15 -13.42
N GLY A 179 22.16 -4.74 -12.24
CA GLY A 179 22.74 -3.64 -11.46
C GLY A 179 22.24 -2.25 -11.86
N ASP A 180 21.41 -2.10 -12.90
CA ASP A 180 20.75 -0.82 -13.19
C ASP A 180 19.83 -0.43 -12.05
N THR A 181 19.79 0.86 -11.72
CA THR A 181 19.00 1.39 -10.62
C THR A 181 18.14 2.57 -11.06
N TRP A 182 16.99 2.73 -10.40
CA TRP A 182 16.11 3.88 -10.57
C TRP A 182 15.52 4.29 -9.23
N GLU A 183 15.03 5.52 -9.14
CA GLU A 183 14.42 6.05 -7.93
C GLU A 183 12.96 6.45 -8.18
N ARG A 184 12.15 6.30 -7.13
CA ARG A 184 10.76 6.78 -7.07
C ARG A 184 10.49 7.46 -5.75
N THR A 185 9.55 8.39 -5.80
CA THR A 185 8.90 8.92 -4.60
C THR A 185 7.57 8.22 -4.43
N GLU A 186 7.34 7.66 -3.25
CA GLU A 186 6.06 7.07 -2.87
C GLU A 186 5.49 7.85 -1.69
N VAL A 187 4.20 8.12 -1.73
CA VAL A 187 3.44 8.85 -0.71
C VAL A 187 2.48 7.87 -0.04
N LEU A 188 2.56 7.82 1.28
CA LEU A 188 1.62 7.14 2.16
C LEU A 188 0.88 8.19 2.96
N GLU A 189 -0.36 8.48 2.56
CA GLU A 189 -1.27 9.27 3.37
C GLU A 189 -1.85 8.37 4.45
N LEU A 190 -1.82 8.89 5.67
CA LEU A 190 -2.36 8.30 6.87
C LEU A 190 -3.60 9.10 7.28
N GLU A 191 -4.31 8.61 8.30
CA GLU A 191 -5.47 9.33 8.83
C GLU A 191 -5.08 10.68 9.45
N ALA A 192 -6.07 11.56 9.57
CA ALA A 192 -5.93 12.88 10.19
C ALA A 192 -4.92 13.81 9.48
N GLY A 193 -4.86 13.75 8.15
CA GLY A 193 -4.05 14.64 7.30
C GLY A 193 -2.56 14.38 7.38
N GLN A 194 -2.15 13.24 7.91
CA GLN A 194 -0.75 12.87 8.04
C GLN A 194 -0.24 12.25 6.73
N THR A 195 1.02 12.49 6.39
CA THR A 195 1.64 11.98 5.16
C THR A 195 3.07 11.58 5.42
N LEU A 196 3.45 10.38 4.98
CA LEU A 196 4.82 9.92 4.86
C LEU A 196 5.21 9.92 3.38
N THR A 197 6.28 10.63 3.04
CA THR A 197 6.86 10.63 1.69
C THR A 197 8.19 9.88 1.73
N PHE A 198 8.28 8.82 0.96
CA PHE A 198 9.45 7.95 0.86
C PHE A 198 10.20 8.21 -0.43
N ARG A 199 11.53 8.32 -0.37
CA ARG A 199 12.39 8.09 -1.54
C ARG A 199 12.80 6.63 -1.54
N LYS A 200 12.51 5.92 -2.61
CA LYS A 200 12.87 4.50 -2.81
C LYS A 200 13.82 4.35 -3.97
N LYS A 201 14.84 3.54 -3.77
CA LYS A 201 15.77 3.06 -4.79
C LYS A 201 15.44 1.62 -5.14
N TYR A 202 15.35 1.36 -6.43
CA TYR A 202 15.15 0.04 -7.00
C TYR A 202 16.41 -0.37 -7.75
N GLU A 203 16.70 -1.67 -7.77
CA GLU A 203 17.85 -2.24 -8.45
C GLU A 203 17.43 -3.52 -9.18
N TYR A 204 17.72 -3.64 -10.46
CA TYR A 204 17.47 -4.88 -11.18
C TYR A 204 18.55 -5.91 -10.84
N LEU A 205 18.14 -7.02 -10.22
CA LEU A 205 19.02 -8.07 -9.69
C LEU A 205 19.12 -9.29 -10.63
N GLY A 206 18.62 -9.18 -11.86
CA GLY A 206 18.62 -10.26 -12.84
C GLY A 206 17.41 -11.17 -12.67
N THR A 207 17.58 -12.46 -12.95
CA THR A 207 16.50 -13.43 -12.93
C THR A 207 16.72 -14.53 -11.89
N GLU A 208 15.64 -15.02 -11.29
CA GLU A 208 15.66 -16.21 -10.44
C GLU A 208 14.59 -17.23 -10.84
N LYS A 209 14.78 -18.50 -10.45
CA LYS A 209 13.80 -19.56 -10.69
C LYS A 209 12.91 -19.75 -9.47
N GLN A 210 11.60 -19.64 -9.65
CA GLN A 210 10.61 -19.92 -8.62
C GLN A 210 9.40 -20.62 -9.23
N GLY A 211 8.97 -21.73 -8.62
CA GLY A 211 7.80 -22.49 -9.10
C GLY A 211 7.91 -22.97 -10.56
N GLY A 212 9.12 -23.23 -11.05
CA GLY A 212 9.37 -23.63 -12.44
C GLY A 212 9.37 -22.49 -13.45
N LYS A 213 9.08 -21.25 -13.04
CA LYS A 213 9.17 -20.04 -13.86
C LYS A 213 10.50 -19.33 -13.64
N THR A 214 10.93 -18.59 -14.66
CA THR A 214 12.03 -17.62 -14.55
C THR A 214 11.41 -16.25 -14.33
N LEU A 215 11.69 -15.63 -13.19
CA LEU A 215 11.16 -14.33 -12.80
C LEU A 215 12.28 -13.30 -12.74
N ASP A 216 11.98 -12.08 -13.14
CA ASP A 216 12.85 -10.92 -13.00
C ASP A 216 12.79 -10.41 -11.55
N LYS A 217 13.94 -10.24 -10.91
CA LYS A 217 14.08 -9.83 -9.51
C LYS A 217 14.51 -8.38 -9.42
N ILE A 218 13.83 -7.61 -8.60
CA ILE A 218 14.15 -6.21 -8.32
C ILE A 218 14.31 -6.05 -6.82
N GLY A 219 15.45 -5.53 -6.37
CA GLY A 219 15.67 -5.13 -4.98
C GLY A 219 15.06 -3.76 -4.71
N VAL A 220 14.49 -3.56 -3.52
CA VAL A 220 13.89 -2.28 -3.10
C VAL A 220 14.52 -1.82 -1.80
N LYS A 221 14.90 -0.54 -1.73
CA LYS A 221 15.40 0.12 -0.52
C LYS A 221 14.77 1.48 -0.36
N THR A 222 14.22 1.76 0.82
CA THR A 222 13.84 3.12 1.22
C THR A 222 15.09 3.88 1.67
N THR A 223 15.38 5.03 1.05
CA THR A 223 16.59 5.82 1.33
C THR A 223 16.31 7.07 2.14
N GLU A 224 15.09 7.61 2.05
CA GLU A 224 14.67 8.81 2.75
C GLU A 224 13.19 8.69 3.16
N VAL A 225 12.84 9.32 4.27
CA VAL A 225 11.47 9.51 4.72
C VAL A 225 11.27 10.96 5.13
N LYS A 226 10.15 11.55 4.74
CA LYS A 226 9.65 12.83 5.25
C LYS A 226 8.27 12.63 5.83
N TYR A 227 8.00 13.29 6.94
CA TYR A 227 6.68 13.30 7.56
C TYR A 227 6.10 14.71 7.49
N ALA A 228 4.79 14.79 7.25
CA ALA A 228 4.03 16.03 7.31
C ALA A 228 2.64 15.75 7.90
N GLN A 229 2.03 16.80 8.47
CA GLN A 229 0.63 16.81 8.84
C GLN A 229 0.00 18.09 8.29
N ASP A 230 -1.16 17.99 7.65
CA ASP A 230 -1.92 19.15 7.21
C ASP A 230 -2.34 20.01 8.43
N PRO A 231 -1.85 21.26 8.54
CA PRO A 231 -2.17 22.13 9.67
C PRO A 231 -3.65 22.50 9.73
N ALA A 232 -4.41 22.38 8.64
CA ALA A 232 -5.85 22.67 8.59
C ALA A 232 -6.71 21.59 9.27
N VAL A 233 -6.22 20.35 9.40
CA VAL A 233 -7.01 19.25 9.98
C VAL A 233 -7.12 19.43 11.50
N PRO A 234 -8.31 19.55 12.11
CA PRO A 234 -8.47 19.89 13.53
C PRO A 234 -8.19 18.70 14.46
N THR A 235 -6.92 18.30 14.56
CA THR A 235 -6.46 17.28 15.50
C THR A 235 -6.09 17.91 16.86
N PRO A 236 -6.33 17.19 17.98
CA PRO A 236 -5.93 17.66 19.30
C PRO A 236 -4.41 17.71 19.49
N LEU A 237 -3.68 16.89 18.72
CA LEU A 237 -2.22 16.84 18.70
C LEU A 237 -1.74 17.27 17.30
N LYS A 238 -0.93 18.33 17.26
CA LYS A 238 -0.38 18.91 16.02
C LYS A 238 1.11 18.65 15.94
N VAL A 239 1.63 18.31 14.76
CA VAL A 239 3.08 18.16 14.57
C VAL A 239 3.71 19.52 14.28
N ALA A 240 4.67 19.91 15.12
CA ALA A 240 5.44 21.14 14.98
C ALA A 240 6.75 20.92 14.22
N ASP A 241 7.41 19.79 14.45
CA ASP A 241 8.63 19.39 13.75
C ASP A 241 8.79 17.86 13.76
N SER A 242 9.56 17.31 12.82
CA SER A 242 9.91 15.90 12.80
C SER A 242 11.28 15.67 12.17
N ASN A 243 12.08 14.82 12.78
CA ASN A 243 13.39 14.38 12.29
C ASN A 243 13.41 12.85 12.23
N LEU A 244 12.60 12.31 11.34
CA LEU A 244 12.51 10.87 11.10
C LEU A 244 13.55 10.42 10.07
N LYS A 245 14.11 9.24 10.28
CA LYS A 245 15.10 8.61 9.41
C LYS A 245 14.76 7.15 9.18
N VAL A 246 15.14 6.64 8.02
CA VAL A 246 15.09 5.20 7.74
C VAL A 246 16.18 4.52 8.58
N ASP A 247 15.78 3.65 9.49
CA ASP A 247 16.66 2.86 10.36
C ASP A 247 17.09 1.57 9.65
N SER A 248 16.13 0.87 9.04
CA SER A 248 16.39 -0.31 8.22
C SER A 248 15.34 -0.48 7.14
N THR A 249 15.73 -1.13 6.05
CA THR A 249 14.84 -1.41 4.92
C THR A 249 15.27 -2.68 4.20
N SER A 250 14.29 -3.45 3.75
CA SER A 250 14.46 -4.53 2.79
C SER A 250 13.24 -4.59 1.89
N GLY A 251 13.39 -5.12 0.69
CA GLY A 251 12.26 -5.33 -0.19
C GLY A 251 12.66 -6.04 -1.46
N THR A 252 11.69 -6.73 -2.05
CA THR A 252 11.88 -7.52 -3.27
C THR A 252 10.60 -7.48 -4.09
N ILE A 253 10.77 -7.26 -5.38
CA ILE A 253 9.72 -7.44 -6.37
C ILE A 253 10.14 -8.58 -7.29
N LEU A 254 9.22 -9.51 -7.53
CA LEU A 254 9.36 -10.56 -8.53
C LEU A 254 8.37 -10.32 -9.65
N PHE A 255 8.87 -10.32 -10.88
CA PHE A 255 8.12 -9.94 -12.06
C PHE A 255 8.14 -11.07 -13.10
N ASP A 256 6.97 -11.53 -13.51
CA ASP A 256 6.84 -12.46 -14.65
C ASP A 256 6.83 -11.62 -15.93
N ARG A 257 7.99 -11.49 -16.58
CA ARG A 257 8.13 -10.68 -17.79
C ARG A 257 7.37 -11.21 -18.99
N GLU A 258 7.20 -12.53 -19.08
CA GLU A 258 6.41 -13.12 -20.14
C GLU A 258 4.94 -12.71 -19.99
N ALA A 259 4.39 -12.89 -18.79
CA ALA A 259 3.00 -12.57 -18.49
C ALA A 259 2.73 -11.07 -18.24
N GLY A 260 3.78 -10.29 -17.96
CA GLY A 260 3.74 -8.85 -17.73
C GLY A 260 3.03 -8.44 -16.44
N TYR A 261 3.33 -9.09 -15.31
CA TYR A 261 2.81 -8.69 -14.00
C TYR A 261 3.75 -9.05 -12.85
N THR A 262 3.60 -8.34 -11.73
CA THR A 262 4.31 -8.61 -10.47
C THR A 262 3.69 -9.82 -9.77
N THR A 263 4.48 -10.86 -9.53
CA THR A 263 4.06 -12.07 -8.80
C THR A 263 4.23 -11.92 -7.28
N LEU A 264 5.21 -11.15 -6.85
CA LEU A 264 5.51 -10.83 -5.45
C LEU A 264 5.95 -9.37 -5.34
N ASP A 265 5.44 -8.65 -4.36
CA ASP A 265 5.91 -7.34 -3.93
C ASP A 265 6.02 -7.35 -2.41
N SER A 266 7.24 -7.31 -1.89
CA SER A 266 7.51 -7.29 -0.45
C SER A 266 8.37 -6.09 -0.07
N SER A 267 8.05 -5.50 1.08
CA SER A 267 8.85 -4.45 1.69
C SER A 267 8.75 -4.49 3.21
N ASN A 268 9.87 -4.24 3.86
CA ASN A 268 9.97 -3.95 5.29
C ASN A 268 10.72 -2.63 5.42
N THR A 269 10.17 -1.65 6.10
CA THR A 269 10.82 -0.37 6.38
C THR A 269 10.59 0.01 7.83
N ARG A 270 11.68 0.19 8.57
CA ARG A 270 11.68 0.74 9.92
C ARG A 270 12.17 2.18 9.89
N ILE A 271 11.42 3.06 10.53
CA ILE A 271 11.66 4.49 10.64
C ILE A 271 11.84 4.81 12.12
N LYS A 272 12.86 5.60 12.44
CA LYS A 272 13.08 6.11 13.80
C LYS A 272 13.38 7.59 13.79
N GLY A 273 13.04 8.27 14.88
CA GLY A 273 13.49 9.63 15.09
C GLY A 273 12.63 10.39 16.09
N THR A 274 12.87 11.69 16.16
CA THR A 274 12.13 12.59 17.04
C THR A 274 10.96 13.21 16.30
N ILE A 275 9.88 13.46 17.03
CA ILE A 275 8.71 14.18 16.55
C ILE A 275 8.25 15.12 17.66
N ASP A 276 8.15 16.41 17.35
CA ASP A 276 7.70 17.43 18.28
C ASP A 276 6.22 17.69 18.01
N PHE A 277 5.40 17.44 19.03
CA PHE A 277 3.99 17.79 18.97
C PHE A 277 3.70 19.11 19.68
N THR A 278 2.54 19.67 19.39
CA THR A 278 1.95 20.78 20.14
C THR A 278 0.51 20.44 20.53
N ALA A 279 0.19 20.69 21.80
CA ALA A 279 -1.15 20.57 22.35
C ALA A 279 -1.40 21.76 23.29
N GLY A 280 -2.49 22.49 23.12
CA GLY A 280 -2.81 23.65 23.95
C GLY A 280 -1.72 24.74 23.97
N GLY A 281 -0.93 24.87 22.89
CA GLY A 281 0.18 25.83 22.80
C GLY A 281 1.48 25.39 23.49
N GLN A 282 1.52 24.21 24.12
CA GLN A 282 2.72 23.64 24.71
C GLN A 282 3.37 22.63 23.77
N LYS A 283 4.71 22.65 23.71
CA LYS A 283 5.49 21.62 23.00
C LYS A 283 5.55 20.33 23.82
N LEU A 284 5.35 19.22 23.12
CA LEU A 284 5.42 17.86 23.66
C LEU A 284 6.43 17.06 22.82
N PRO A 285 7.70 16.95 23.27
CA PRO A 285 8.70 16.20 22.55
C PRO A 285 8.38 14.70 22.60
N GLY A 286 8.62 14.01 21.50
CA GLY A 286 8.42 12.57 21.40
C GLY A 286 9.44 11.87 20.52
N GLU A 287 9.46 10.56 20.64
CA GLU A 287 10.23 9.66 19.79
C GLU A 287 9.30 8.66 19.11
N LEU A 288 9.51 8.43 17.82
CA LEU A 288 8.75 7.48 17.02
C LEU A 288 9.66 6.34 16.57
N ASP A 289 9.20 5.11 16.77
CA ASP A 289 9.74 3.89 16.16
C ASP A 289 8.59 3.21 15.41
N LEU A 290 8.67 3.20 14.09
CA LEU A 290 7.58 2.78 13.21
C LEU A 290 8.10 1.79 12.18
N THR A 291 7.51 0.60 12.14
CA THR A 291 7.84 -0.45 11.18
C THR A 291 6.62 -0.74 10.30
N PHE A 292 6.81 -0.69 8.99
CA PHE A 292 5.84 -1.13 7.99
C PHE A 292 6.35 -2.38 7.28
N GLU A 293 5.52 -3.41 7.26
CA GLU A 293 5.76 -4.62 6.47
C GLU A 293 4.58 -4.80 5.52
N ILE A 294 4.87 -5.00 4.24
CA ILE A 294 3.88 -5.30 3.22
C ILE A 294 4.40 -6.48 2.43
N GLU A 295 3.55 -7.46 2.19
CA GLU A 295 3.79 -8.57 1.29
C GLU A 295 2.53 -8.79 0.46
N SER A 296 2.61 -8.64 -0.85
CA SER A 296 1.54 -8.98 -1.79
C SER A 296 2.01 -10.06 -2.74
N GLU A 297 1.28 -11.17 -2.80
CA GLU A 297 1.62 -12.32 -3.64
C GLU A 297 0.42 -12.77 -4.46
N VAL A 298 0.67 -13.06 -5.75
CA VAL A 298 -0.32 -13.69 -6.63
C VAL A 298 -0.57 -15.12 -6.15
N GLN A 299 -1.82 -15.41 -5.80
CA GLN A 299 -2.26 -16.72 -5.38
C GLN A 299 -2.38 -17.65 -6.59
N PRO A 300 -2.05 -18.95 -6.42
CA PRO A 300 -2.30 -19.92 -7.48
C PRO A 300 -3.80 -19.99 -7.80
N PRO A 301 -4.18 -20.40 -9.03
CA PRO A 301 -5.57 -20.69 -9.35
C PRO A 301 -6.14 -21.67 -8.33
N ALA A 302 -7.37 -21.42 -7.86
CA ALA A 302 -8.07 -22.39 -7.02
C ALA A 302 -8.17 -23.72 -7.80
N ARG A 303 -7.72 -24.81 -7.17
CA ARG A 303 -7.85 -26.17 -7.71
C ARG A 303 -9.28 -26.66 -7.58
#